data_AF-A0A0D0DTH5-F1
#
_entry.id   AF-A0A0D0DTH5-F1
#
_cell.length_a   1.000
_cell.length_b   1.000
_cell.length_c   1.000
_cell.angle_alpha   90.00
_cell.angle_beta   90.00
_cell.angle_gamma   90.00
#
_symmetry.space_group_name_H-M   'P 1'
#
loop_
_entity.id
_entity.type
_entity.pdbx_description
1 polymer ?
#
loop_
_entity_poly.entity_id
_entity_poly.type
_entity_poly.pdbx_seq_one_letter_code
_entity_poly.pdbx_strand_id
1 'polypeptide(L)'
;MSVPTMLQKYSWELELELSTLTQQKNKLFLHCEKYGRSQTMLIKNFGDSNKQMTSKKLNKQCFTKRSREEEMKKNKHKYLPTLQGVGVPTESPVITAIHVVCKLDKGEYVELWHFTNNRLDNTLDTSTSVDPDTMVMSCLPDGSMAWVSAAAARSSTKLVEDQNLIFEDFCQAAPRFVEAIQQANWPDN
;
A
#
# COMPACT_ATOMS: atom_id res chain seq x y z
N MET A 1 1.52 -9.47 13.92
CA MET A 1 2.97 -9.50 14.26
C MET A 1 3.50 -8.09 14.15
N SER A 2 3.89 -7.47 15.27
CA SER A 2 4.31 -6.06 15.31
C SER A 2 5.76 -5.94 14.84
N VAL A 3 6.01 -5.25 13.73
CA VAL A 3 7.36 -5.01 13.21
C VAL A 3 8.00 -3.92 14.08
N PRO A 4 9.12 -4.18 14.78
CA PRO A 4 9.75 -3.15 15.60
C PRO A 4 10.16 -1.99 14.72
N THR A 5 9.60 -0.80 14.99
CA THR A 5 10.00 0.44 14.35
C THR A 5 11.51 0.62 14.50
N MET A 6 12.19 0.93 13.39
CA MET A 6 13.66 1.02 13.28
C MET A 6 14.35 1.78 14.42
N LEU A 7 13.65 2.73 15.05
CA LEU A 7 14.12 3.49 16.22
C LEU A 7 14.38 2.60 17.46
N GLN A 8 13.56 1.58 17.70
CA GLN A 8 13.81 0.63 18.77
C GLN A 8 15.05 -0.22 18.49
N LYS A 9 15.35 -0.51 17.21
CA LYS A 9 16.52 -1.30 16.84
C LYS A 9 17.83 -0.61 17.22
N TYR A 10 17.91 0.69 16.96
CA TYR A 10 19.10 1.47 17.32
C TYR A 10 19.24 1.70 18.84
N SER A 11 18.16 1.64 19.60
CA SER A 11 18.19 1.82 21.06
C SER A 11 18.91 0.67 21.76
N TRP A 12 18.55 -0.58 21.43
CA TRP A 12 19.16 -1.75 22.08
C TRP A 12 20.62 -1.96 21.65
N GLU A 13 20.98 -1.61 20.41
CA GLU A 13 22.37 -1.67 19.93
C GLU A 13 23.28 -0.71 20.74
N LEU A 14 22.76 0.47 21.09
CA LEU A 14 23.49 1.43 21.92
C LEU A 14 23.64 0.96 23.37
N GLU A 15 22.62 0.35 23.95
CA GLU A 15 22.68 -0.21 25.31
C GLU A 15 23.68 -1.38 25.39
N LEU A 16 23.74 -2.22 24.35
CA LEU A 16 24.68 -3.32 24.26
C LEU A 16 26.14 -2.82 24.18
N GLU A 17 26.40 -1.79 23.37
CA GLU A 17 27.74 -1.17 23.26
C GLU A 17 28.16 -0.49 24.58
N LEU A 18 27.25 0.18 25.29
CA LEU A 18 27.56 0.82 26.57
C LEU A 18 27.86 -0.22 27.67
N SER A 19 27.13 -1.34 27.67
CA SER A 19 27.36 -2.44 28.61
C SER A 19 28.74 -3.09 28.42
N THR A 20 29.11 -3.38 27.17
CA THR A 20 30.42 -3.98 26.85
C THR A 20 31.60 -3.05 27.19
N LEU A 21 31.45 -1.75 26.94
CA LEU A 21 32.46 -0.75 27.31
C LEU A 21 32.61 -0.62 28.83
N THR A 22 31.50 -0.69 29.58
CA THR A 22 31.51 -0.66 31.04
C THR A 22 32.23 -1.90 31.59
N GLN A 23 31.98 -3.06 31.00
CA GLN A 23 32.64 -4.30 31.38
C GLN A 23 34.15 -4.27 31.10
N GLN A 24 34.57 -3.74 29.94
CA GLN A 24 35.99 -3.53 29.63
C GLN A 24 36.67 -2.56 30.58
N LYS A 25 36.01 -1.46 30.94
CA LYS A 25 36.52 -0.48 31.91
C LYS A 25 36.75 -1.11 33.28
N ASN A 26 35.79 -1.89 33.78
CA ASN A 26 35.90 -2.57 35.07
C ASN A 26 37.04 -3.60 35.07
N LYS A 27 37.21 -4.34 33.97
CA LYS A 27 38.31 -5.32 33.82
C LYS A 27 39.69 -4.64 33.82
N LEU A 28 39.82 -3.48 33.17
CA LEU A 28 41.05 -2.69 33.17
C LEU A 28 41.36 -2.08 34.55
N PHE A 29 40.33 -1.64 35.28
CA PHE A 29 40.48 -1.11 36.63
C PHE A 29 41.03 -2.18 37.61
N LEU A 30 40.43 -3.37 37.61
CA LEU A 30 40.90 -4.51 38.43
C LEU A 30 42.32 -4.96 38.06
N HIS A 31 42.67 -4.92 36.78
CA HIS A 31 44.04 -5.21 36.34
C HIS A 31 45.03 -4.15 36.86
N CYS A 32 44.64 -2.87 36.95
CA CYS A 32 45.56 -1.83 37.44
C CYS A 32 45.81 -1.92 38.94
N GLU A 33 44.79 -2.24 39.74
CA GLU A 33 44.97 -2.52 41.17
C GLU A 33 45.93 -3.68 41.41
N LYS A 34 45.84 -4.74 40.58
CA LYS A 34 46.68 -5.93 40.73
C LYS A 34 48.16 -5.70 40.39
N TYR A 35 48.48 -4.77 39.49
CA TYR A 35 49.83 -4.58 38.95
C TYR A 35 50.45 -3.20 39.25
N GLY A 36 49.87 -2.41 40.16
CA GLY A 36 50.47 -1.17 40.68
C GLY A 36 50.73 -0.07 39.63
N ARG A 37 50.05 -0.10 38.48
CA ARG A 37 50.17 0.96 37.46
C ARG A 37 49.36 2.19 37.90
N SER A 38 49.93 3.40 37.71
CA SER A 38 49.26 4.66 38.04
C SER A 38 47.95 4.81 37.28
N GLN A 39 46.83 4.69 37.99
CA GLN A 39 45.46 4.75 37.46
C GLN A 39 45.18 6.04 36.68
N THR A 40 45.91 7.11 36.98
CA THR A 40 45.73 8.45 36.40
C THR A 40 46.02 8.54 34.90
N MET A 41 47.00 7.78 34.38
CA MET A 41 47.30 7.78 32.94
C MET A 41 46.27 6.99 32.12
N LEU A 42 45.70 5.93 32.69
CA LEU A 42 44.70 5.11 32.01
C LEU A 42 43.32 5.79 31.95
N ILE A 43 42.95 6.55 32.99
CA ILE A 43 41.71 7.33 32.99
C ILE A 43 41.74 8.42 31.92
N LYS A 44 42.88 9.12 31.75
CA LYS A 44 43.04 10.14 30.69
C LYS A 44 42.95 9.50 29.29
N ASN A 45 43.69 8.42 29.05
CA ASN A 45 43.68 7.73 27.74
C ASN A 45 42.30 7.14 27.37
N PHE A 46 41.56 6.62 28.37
CA PHE A 46 40.20 6.14 28.15
C PHE A 46 39.23 7.30 27.86
N GLY A 47 39.39 8.44 28.55
CA GLY A 47 38.63 9.66 28.28
C GLY A 47 38.85 10.20 26.87
N ASP A 48 40.10 10.25 26.40
CA ASP A 48 40.43 10.77 25.07
C ASP A 48 40.02 9.81 23.95
N SER A 49 40.12 8.50 24.17
CA SER A 49 39.60 7.50 23.23
C SER A 49 38.08 7.56 23.11
N ASN A 50 37.36 7.78 24.22
CA ASN A 50 35.90 7.92 24.22
C ASN A 50 35.46 9.22 23.55
N LYS A 51 36.18 10.34 23.76
CA LYS A 51 35.93 11.60 23.04
C LYS A 51 36.15 11.47 21.53
N GLN A 52 37.18 10.73 21.09
CA GLN A 52 37.40 10.47 19.66
C GLN A 52 36.30 9.58 19.08
N MET A 53 35.87 8.55 19.82
CA MET A 53 34.83 7.62 19.36
C MET A 53 33.46 8.31 19.27
N THR A 54 33.11 9.17 20.22
CA THR A 54 31.88 9.97 20.20
C THR A 54 31.89 11.01 19.09
N SER A 55 33.02 11.71 18.85
CA SER A 55 33.17 12.65 17.73
C SER A 55 33.04 11.97 16.36
N LYS A 56 33.69 10.80 16.18
CA LYS A 56 33.55 10.00 14.95
C LYS A 56 32.10 9.52 14.74
N LYS A 57 31.40 9.15 15.81
CA LYS A 57 30.00 8.69 15.75
C LYS A 57 29.04 9.84 15.43
N LEU A 58 29.23 11.03 16.02
CA LEU A 58 28.47 12.24 15.68
C LEU A 58 28.67 12.66 14.22
N ASN A 59 29.91 12.65 13.72
CA ASN A 59 30.20 13.01 12.34
C ASN A 59 29.58 12.01 11.35
N LYS A 60 29.62 10.71 11.65
CA LYS A 60 28.95 9.67 10.85
C LYS A 60 27.44 9.87 10.83
N GLN A 61 26.83 10.23 11.96
CA GLN A 61 25.40 10.50 12.07
C GLN A 61 24.98 11.79 11.34
N CYS A 62 25.82 12.82 11.35
CA CYS A 62 25.59 14.05 10.60
C CYS A 62 25.67 13.80 9.08
N PHE A 63 26.66 13.00 8.64
CA PHE A 63 26.82 12.64 7.24
C PHE A 63 25.63 11.81 6.71
N THR A 64 25.14 10.84 7.50
CA THR A 64 23.97 10.04 7.11
C THR A 64 22.69 10.86 7.06
N LYS A 65 22.51 11.82 7.99
CA LYS A 65 21.38 12.77 7.95
C LYS A 65 21.43 13.64 6.68
N ARG A 66 22.58 14.23 6.38
CA ARG A 66 22.75 15.09 5.18
C ARG A 66 22.54 14.32 3.88
N SER A 67 23.06 13.10 3.78
CA SER A 67 22.84 12.23 2.62
C SER A 67 21.36 11.87 2.43
N ARG A 68 20.62 11.66 3.53
CA ARG A 68 19.17 11.40 3.47
C ARG A 68 18.38 12.62 3.00
N GLU A 69 18.73 13.81 3.46
CA GLU A 69 18.10 15.06 3.03
C GLU A 69 18.36 15.35 1.55
N GLU A 70 19.56 15.08 1.05
CA GLU A 70 19.89 15.20 -0.38
C GLU A 70 19.12 14.19 -1.24
N GLU A 71 19.00 12.94 -0.78
CA GLU A 71 18.17 11.92 -1.43
C GLU A 71 16.69 12.33 -1.45
N MET A 72 16.15 12.85 -0.35
CA MET A 72 14.78 13.37 -0.28
C MET A 72 14.57 14.56 -1.22
N LYS A 73 15.58 15.42 -1.38
CA LYS A 73 15.54 16.58 -2.28
C LYS A 73 15.58 16.17 -3.76
N LYS A 74 16.37 15.16 -4.12
CA LYS A 74 16.48 14.63 -5.50
C LYS A 74 15.29 13.76 -5.88
N ASN A 75 14.79 12.96 -4.94
CA ASN A 75 13.78 11.94 -5.20
C ASN A 75 12.43 12.24 -4.52
N LYS A 76 11.96 13.49 -4.56
CA LYS A 76 10.74 13.94 -3.85
C LYS A 76 9.52 13.01 -4.00
N HIS A 77 9.29 12.50 -5.22
CA HIS A 77 8.22 11.54 -5.53
C HIS A 77 8.26 10.22 -4.74
N LYS A 78 9.45 9.71 -4.36
CA LYS A 78 9.62 8.48 -3.59
C LYS A 78 9.33 8.68 -2.10
N TYR A 79 9.40 9.93 -1.64
CA TYR A 79 9.22 10.33 -0.25
C TYR A 79 7.95 11.15 -0.04
N LEU A 80 7.03 11.13 -1.01
CA LEU A 80 5.67 11.57 -0.74
C LEU A 80 5.17 10.80 0.48
N PRO A 81 4.49 11.47 1.44
CA PRO A 81 3.81 10.78 2.51
C PRO A 81 2.80 9.83 1.87
N THR A 82 3.15 8.55 1.75
CA THR A 82 2.14 7.52 1.61
C THR A 82 1.22 7.68 2.82
N LEU A 83 -0.09 7.69 2.60
CA LEU A 83 -1.10 7.77 3.66
C LEU A 83 -0.85 6.62 4.66
N GLN A 84 0.00 6.84 5.65
CA GLN A 84 0.32 5.89 6.69
C GLN A 84 -0.89 5.81 7.61
N GLY A 85 -1.74 4.82 7.39
CA GLY A 85 -2.96 4.60 8.18
C GLY A 85 -4.13 4.07 7.38
N VAL A 86 -4.11 4.19 6.06
CA VAL A 86 -5.04 3.44 5.21
C VAL A 86 -4.38 2.09 4.98
N GLY A 87 -4.82 1.07 5.72
CA GLY A 87 -4.47 -0.30 5.41
C GLY A 87 -4.76 -0.56 3.94
N VAL A 88 -3.91 -1.33 3.26
CA VAL A 88 -4.26 -1.86 1.94
C VAL A 88 -5.65 -2.48 2.09
N PRO A 89 -6.65 -2.09 1.28
CA PRO A 89 -7.96 -2.71 1.34
C PRO A 89 -7.77 -4.22 1.28
N THR A 90 -8.07 -4.91 2.38
CA THR A 90 -7.97 -6.37 2.43
C THR A 90 -8.95 -7.02 1.45
N GLU A 91 -10.02 -6.28 1.15
CA GLU A 91 -11.05 -6.65 0.21
C GLU A 91 -10.72 -6.04 -1.15
N SER A 92 -10.69 -6.89 -2.19
CA SER A 92 -10.58 -6.42 -3.56
C SER A 92 -11.78 -5.50 -3.84
N PRO A 93 -11.56 -4.31 -4.42
CA PRO A 93 -12.66 -3.46 -4.82
C PRO A 93 -13.58 -4.24 -5.75
N VAL A 94 -14.88 -4.22 -5.46
CA VAL A 94 -15.90 -4.78 -6.35
C VAL A 94 -16.03 -3.82 -7.53
N ILE A 95 -15.30 -4.10 -8.60
CA ILE A 95 -15.30 -3.25 -9.81
C ILE A 95 -16.48 -3.68 -10.67
N THR A 96 -17.52 -2.85 -10.70
CA THR A 96 -18.62 -2.98 -11.66
C THR A 96 -18.11 -2.69 -13.08
N ALA A 97 -18.82 -3.21 -14.08
CA ALA A 97 -18.41 -3.03 -15.46
C ALA A 97 -18.38 -1.54 -15.83
N ILE A 98 -17.37 -1.11 -16.60
CA ILE A 98 -17.15 0.30 -16.90
C ILE A 98 -18.35 0.95 -17.58
N HIS A 99 -19.08 0.23 -18.44
CA HIS A 99 -20.28 0.78 -19.08
C HIS A 99 -21.43 1.03 -18.11
N VAL A 100 -21.48 0.32 -16.97
CA VAL A 100 -22.45 0.57 -15.89
C VAL A 100 -22.10 1.87 -15.20
N VAL A 101 -20.81 2.05 -14.87
CA VAL A 101 -20.31 3.29 -14.28
C VAL A 101 -20.62 4.47 -15.20
N CYS A 102 -20.32 4.36 -16.51
CA CYS A 102 -20.63 5.42 -17.47
C CYS A 102 -22.13 5.73 -17.59
N LYS A 103 -23.01 4.75 -17.40
CA LYS A 103 -24.46 4.99 -17.37
C LYS A 103 -24.90 5.68 -16.08
N LEU A 104 -24.38 5.21 -14.94
CA LEU A 104 -24.64 5.85 -13.65
C LEU A 104 -24.15 7.30 -13.63
N ASP A 105 -22.95 7.59 -14.15
CA ASP A 105 -22.43 8.96 -14.25
C ASP A 105 -23.32 9.88 -15.09
N LYS A 106 -24.09 9.33 -16.04
CA LYS A 106 -25.06 10.06 -16.87
C LYS A 106 -26.42 10.23 -16.20
N GLY A 107 -26.65 9.64 -15.03
CA GLY A 107 -27.98 9.60 -14.40
C GLY A 107 -28.91 8.56 -15.03
N GLU A 108 -28.39 7.62 -15.80
CA GLU A 108 -29.19 6.57 -16.43
C GLU A 108 -29.35 5.36 -15.50
N TYR A 109 -30.57 4.82 -15.45
CA TYR A 109 -30.85 3.60 -14.71
C TYR A 109 -30.10 2.39 -15.31
N VAL A 110 -29.65 1.49 -14.44
CA VAL A 110 -29.02 0.23 -14.80
C VAL A 110 -29.61 -0.88 -13.95
N GLU A 111 -29.90 -2.03 -14.56
CA GLU A 111 -30.53 -3.17 -13.91
C GLU A 111 -29.65 -3.72 -12.77
N LEU A 112 -30.28 -4.15 -11.67
CA LEU A 112 -29.60 -4.66 -10.48
C LEU A 112 -28.80 -5.92 -10.77
N TRP A 113 -29.16 -6.67 -11.81
CA TRP A 113 -28.40 -7.84 -12.25
C TRP A 113 -26.91 -7.54 -12.50
N HIS A 114 -26.58 -6.30 -12.86
CA HIS A 114 -25.19 -5.82 -13.00
C HIS A 114 -24.36 -5.86 -11.70
N PHE A 115 -25.00 -5.87 -10.54
CA PHE A 115 -24.36 -5.81 -9.22
C PHE A 115 -24.36 -7.16 -8.49
N THR A 116 -24.89 -8.20 -9.13
CA THR A 116 -24.88 -9.58 -8.63
C THR A 116 -23.47 -10.17 -8.70
N ASN A 117 -23.15 -11.10 -7.79
CA ASN A 117 -21.84 -11.78 -7.78
C ASN A 117 -21.56 -12.48 -9.12
N ASN A 118 -22.57 -13.15 -9.68
CA ASN A 118 -22.43 -13.84 -10.96
C ASN A 118 -22.01 -12.90 -12.09
N ARG A 119 -22.50 -11.65 -12.10
CA ARG A 119 -22.07 -10.65 -13.08
C ARG A 119 -20.68 -10.10 -12.80
N LEU A 120 -20.39 -9.80 -11.54
CA LEU A 120 -19.12 -9.19 -11.14
C LEU A 120 -17.93 -10.13 -11.41
N ASP A 121 -18.10 -11.42 -11.15
CA ASP A 121 -17.09 -12.44 -11.47
C ASP A 121 -16.80 -12.49 -12.98
N ASN A 122 -17.83 -12.46 -13.82
CA ASN A 122 -17.68 -12.43 -15.28
C ASN A 122 -17.09 -11.11 -15.82
N THR A 123 -17.19 -10.01 -15.06
CA THR A 123 -16.72 -8.69 -15.48
C THR A 123 -15.21 -8.53 -15.31
N LEU A 124 -14.63 -9.20 -14.30
CA LEU A 124 -13.17 -9.25 -14.11
C LEU A 124 -12.45 -9.78 -15.37
N ASP A 125 -13.06 -10.77 -16.03
CA ASP A 125 -12.50 -11.40 -17.24
C ASP A 125 -12.69 -10.59 -18.52
N THR A 126 -13.64 -9.65 -18.54
CA THR A 126 -14.08 -8.93 -19.76
C THR A 126 -13.89 -7.41 -19.68
N SER A 127 -12.97 -6.96 -18.82
CA SER A 127 -12.65 -5.55 -18.48
C SER A 127 -12.06 -4.71 -19.62
N THR A 128 -12.55 -4.82 -20.85
CA THR A 128 -12.23 -3.89 -21.92
C THR A 128 -13.13 -2.66 -21.81
N SER A 129 -12.53 -1.56 -21.34
CA SER A 129 -13.03 -0.17 -21.24
C SER A 129 -13.39 0.45 -22.60
N VAL A 130 -14.06 -0.28 -23.46
CA VAL A 130 -14.39 0.14 -24.80
C VAL A 130 -15.74 0.83 -24.76
N ASP A 131 -15.75 2.08 -25.23
CA ASP A 131 -16.95 2.89 -25.46
C ASP A 131 -17.99 2.05 -26.24
N PRO A 132 -19.28 2.07 -25.85
CA PRO A 132 -20.31 1.24 -26.47
C PRO A 132 -20.39 1.37 -28.00
N ASP A 133 -20.05 2.56 -28.54
CA ASP A 133 -20.07 2.84 -29.97
C ASP A 133 -18.77 2.46 -30.70
N THR A 134 -17.72 2.12 -29.94
CA THR A 134 -16.46 1.66 -30.52
C THR A 134 -16.62 0.26 -31.10
N MET A 135 -16.07 0.06 -32.30
CA MET A 135 -16.11 -1.22 -32.99
C MET A 135 -15.08 -2.19 -32.39
N VAL A 136 -15.50 -3.42 -32.11
CA VAL A 136 -14.67 -4.53 -31.63
C VAL A 136 -14.80 -5.71 -32.58
N MET A 137 -13.70 -6.42 -32.78
CA MET A 137 -13.69 -7.60 -33.64
C MET A 137 -14.21 -8.80 -32.84
N SER A 138 -15.33 -9.38 -33.27
CA SER A 138 -15.97 -10.54 -32.63
C SER A 138 -15.96 -11.74 -33.56
N CYS A 139 -15.84 -12.94 -32.98
CA CYS A 139 -15.91 -14.20 -33.72
C CYS A 139 -17.37 -14.65 -33.79
N LEU A 140 -17.88 -14.85 -35.01
CA LEU A 140 -19.23 -15.36 -35.24
C LEU A 140 -19.28 -16.88 -35.03
N PRO A 141 -20.49 -17.46 -34.87
CA PRO A 141 -20.66 -18.91 -34.72
C PRO A 141 -20.14 -19.74 -35.91
N ASP A 142 -20.02 -19.13 -37.09
CA ASP A 142 -19.48 -19.74 -38.30
C ASP A 142 -17.94 -19.68 -38.38
N GLY A 143 -17.28 -19.10 -37.36
CA GLY A 143 -15.83 -18.92 -37.29
C GLY A 143 -15.32 -17.70 -38.07
N SER A 144 -16.19 -16.91 -38.68
CA SER A 144 -15.81 -15.64 -39.32
C SER A 144 -15.58 -14.54 -38.28
N MET A 145 -14.75 -13.55 -38.62
CA MET A 145 -14.56 -12.37 -37.78
C MET A 145 -15.36 -11.19 -38.34
N ALA A 146 -16.15 -10.53 -37.52
CA ALA A 146 -16.84 -9.30 -37.90
C ALA A 146 -16.54 -8.17 -36.92
N TRP A 147 -16.53 -6.94 -37.44
CA TRP A 147 -16.56 -5.75 -36.61
C TRP A 147 -17.99 -5.51 -36.14
N VAL A 148 -18.21 -5.59 -34.84
CA VAL A 148 -19.49 -5.28 -34.19
C VAL A 148 -19.25 -4.17 -33.19
N SER A 149 -20.27 -3.37 -32.87
CA SER A 149 -20.12 -2.39 -31.79
C SER A 149 -19.84 -3.12 -30.46
N ALA A 150 -19.13 -2.49 -29.54
CA ALA A 150 -18.88 -3.04 -28.21
C ALA A 150 -20.17 -3.36 -27.48
N ALA A 151 -21.22 -2.57 -27.71
CA ALA A 151 -22.56 -2.87 -27.22
C ALA A 151 -23.11 -4.20 -27.78
N ALA A 152 -22.96 -4.45 -29.09
CA ALA A 152 -23.44 -5.67 -29.74
C ALA A 152 -22.59 -6.90 -29.40
N ALA A 153 -21.27 -6.74 -29.23
CA ALA A 153 -20.38 -7.84 -28.82
C ALA A 153 -20.74 -8.41 -27.43
N ARG A 154 -21.25 -7.55 -26.54
CA ARG A 154 -21.63 -7.90 -25.16
C ARG A 154 -23.00 -8.58 -25.06
N SER A 155 -23.79 -8.63 -26.14
CA SER A 155 -25.23 -8.95 -26.10
C SER A 155 -25.59 -10.43 -25.93
N SER A 156 -24.62 -11.32 -25.67
CA SER A 156 -24.91 -12.74 -25.43
C SER A 156 -25.15 -13.08 -23.95
N THR A 157 -24.91 -12.13 -23.03
CA THR A 157 -25.17 -12.38 -21.62
C THR A 157 -26.65 -12.14 -21.32
N LYS A 158 -27.35 -13.20 -20.90
CA LYS A 158 -28.75 -13.19 -20.50
C LYS A 158 -28.98 -12.15 -19.40
N LEU A 159 -29.41 -10.96 -19.79
CA LEU A 159 -29.79 -9.91 -18.85
C LEU A 159 -31.03 -10.41 -18.09
N VAL A 160 -30.90 -10.51 -16.77
CA VAL A 160 -32.04 -10.84 -15.90
C VAL A 160 -32.68 -9.51 -15.50
N GLU A 161 -33.96 -9.35 -15.83
CA GLU A 161 -34.74 -8.20 -15.38
C GLU A 161 -34.88 -8.20 -13.85
N ASP A 162 -35.03 -7.02 -13.25
CA ASP A 162 -35.05 -6.89 -11.78
C ASP A 162 -36.18 -7.69 -11.12
N GLN A 163 -37.30 -7.86 -11.81
CA GLN A 163 -38.46 -8.64 -11.33
C GLN A 163 -38.19 -10.15 -11.29
N ASN A 164 -37.22 -10.61 -12.08
CA ASN A 164 -36.85 -12.02 -12.20
C ASN A 164 -35.61 -12.36 -11.36
N LEU A 165 -35.06 -11.41 -10.61
CA LEU A 165 -33.98 -11.66 -9.66
C LEU A 165 -34.50 -12.49 -8.49
N ILE A 166 -33.75 -13.52 -8.10
CA ILE A 166 -34.01 -14.23 -6.85
C ILE A 166 -33.75 -13.29 -5.67
N PHE A 167 -34.47 -13.51 -4.58
CA PHE A 167 -34.40 -12.62 -3.41
C PHE A 167 -32.98 -12.47 -2.82
N GLU A 168 -32.18 -13.53 -2.88
CA GLU A 168 -30.79 -13.51 -2.41
C GLU A 168 -29.90 -12.58 -3.26
N ASP A 169 -30.00 -12.69 -4.59
CA ASP A 169 -29.28 -11.80 -5.53
C ASP A 169 -29.73 -10.36 -5.36
N PHE A 170 -31.03 -10.13 -5.17
CA PHE A 170 -31.57 -8.80 -4.89
C PHE A 170 -30.98 -8.20 -3.61
N CYS A 171 -30.96 -8.96 -2.51
CA CYS A 171 -30.38 -8.52 -1.23
C CYS A 171 -28.90 -8.13 -1.34
N GLN A 172 -28.16 -8.75 -2.26
CA GLN A 172 -26.74 -8.44 -2.50
C GLN A 172 -26.57 -7.26 -3.47
N ALA A 173 -27.36 -7.21 -4.53
CA ALA A 173 -27.24 -6.21 -5.59
C ALA A 173 -27.74 -4.83 -5.14
N ALA A 174 -28.84 -4.77 -4.38
CA ALA A 174 -29.45 -3.51 -3.95
C ALA A 174 -28.51 -2.59 -3.14
N PRO A 175 -27.82 -3.04 -2.06
CA PRO A 175 -26.92 -2.16 -1.32
C PRO A 175 -25.76 -1.64 -2.20
N ARG A 176 -25.21 -2.49 -3.07
CA ARG A 176 -24.14 -2.11 -4.01
C ARG A 176 -24.60 -1.07 -5.04
N PHE A 177 -25.83 -1.21 -5.53
CA PHE A 177 -26.44 -0.24 -6.43
C PHE A 177 -26.60 1.13 -5.76
N VAL A 178 -27.08 1.15 -4.51
CA VAL A 178 -27.21 2.39 -3.73
C VAL A 178 -25.85 3.06 -3.52
N GLU A 179 -24.83 2.30 -3.15
CA GLU A 179 -23.46 2.81 -3.03
C GLU A 179 -22.94 3.38 -4.35
N ALA A 180 -23.21 2.71 -5.47
CA ALA A 180 -22.77 3.18 -6.79
C ALA A 180 -23.49 4.47 -7.22
N ILE A 181 -24.78 4.60 -6.93
CA ILE A 181 -25.54 5.85 -7.15
C ILE A 181 -25.01 6.99 -6.29
N GLN A 182 -24.70 6.73 -5.01
CA GLN A 182 -24.11 7.72 -4.11
C GLN A 182 -22.75 8.20 -4.63
N GLN A 183 -21.92 7.29 -5.12
CA GLN A 183 -20.63 7.63 -5.73
C GLN A 183 -20.79 8.45 -7.02
N ALA A 184 -21.85 8.20 -7.78
CA ALA A 184 -22.21 8.97 -8.98
C ALA A 184 -22.83 10.35 -8.66
N ASN A 185 -22.97 10.73 -7.39
CA ASN A 185 -23.57 12.00 -6.93
C ASN A 185 -24.96 12.27 -7.50
N TRP A 186 -25.81 11.25 -7.58
CA TRP A 186 -27.21 11.47 -7.97
C TRP A 186 -27.90 12.37 -6.94
N PRO A 187 -28.84 13.24 -7.38
CA PRO A 187 -29.56 14.10 -6.46
C PRO A 187 -30.41 13.24 -5.51
N ASP A 188 -30.30 13.52 -4.20
CA ASP A 188 -31.24 13.03 -3.21
C ASP A 188 -32.63 13.55 -3.56
N ASN A 189 -33.60 12.65 -3.73
CA ASN A 189 -34.96 12.99 -4.14
C ASN A 189 -35.83 13.51 -2.97
#